data_AF-A0A3D0Q2P9-F1
#
_entry.id   AF-A0A3D0Q2P9-F1
#
_cell.length_a   1.000
_cell.length_b   1.000
_cell.length_c   1.000
_cell.angle_alpha   90.00
_cell.angle_beta   90.00
_cell.angle_gamma   90.00
#
_symmetry.space_group_name_H-M   'P 1'
#
loop_
_entity.id
_entity.type
_entity.pdbx_description
1 polymer ?
#
loop_
_entity_poly.entity_id
_entity_poly.type
_entity_poly.pdbx_seq_one_letter_code
_entity_poly.pdbx_strand_id
1 'polypeptide(L)' 'MVVGFFLPLKKVDEMNISSRQQRIVIIGNGMVGHHFVEQLINSEHNCHITVLSGESRLAYDRVYLS' A
#
# COMPACT_ATOMS: atom_id res chain seq x y z
N MET A 1 14.16 -45.20 -30.16
CA MET A 1 14.11 -44.79 -28.74
C MET A 1 14.91 -43.50 -28.62
N VAL A 2 14.29 -42.35 -28.87
CA VAL A 2 14.94 -41.04 -28.69
C VAL A 2 14.33 -40.44 -27.42
N VAL A 3 15.21 -40.18 -26.46
CA VAL A 3 14.91 -39.66 -25.13
C VAL A 3 14.32 -38.27 -25.28
N GLY A 4 13.07 -38.08 -24.86
CA GLY A 4 12.38 -36.81 -24.90
C GLY A 4 13.05 -35.81 -23.95
N PHE A 5 13.60 -34.73 -24.50
CA PHE A 5 14.09 -33.60 -23.73
C PHE A 5 12.87 -32.84 -23.19
N PHE A 6 12.50 -33.14 -21.94
CA PHE A 6 11.42 -32.48 -21.23
C PHE A 6 11.89 -31.06 -20.84
N LEU A 7 11.64 -30.07 -21.70
CA LEU A 7 11.70 -28.68 -21.26
C LEU A 7 10.57 -28.46 -20.25
N PRO A 8 10.84 -27.94 -19.04
CA PRO A 8 9.77 -27.55 -18.14
C PRO A 8 9.00 -26.41 -18.81
N LEU A 9 7.74 -26.67 -19.14
CA LEU A 9 6.77 -25.64 -19.48
C LEU A 9 6.76 -24.67 -18.30
N LYS A 10 7.40 -23.50 -18.45
CA LYS A 10 7.23 -22.39 -17.50
C LYS A 10 5.72 -22.18 -17.36
N LYS A 11 5.26 -22.26 -16.12
CA LYS A 11 3.86 -22.10 -15.76
C LYS A 11 3.33 -20.81 -16.37
N VAL A 12 2.32 -20.93 -17.22
CA VAL A 12 1.65 -19.84 -17.97
C VAL A 12 0.84 -18.90 -17.05
N ASP A 13 1.12 -18.92 -15.74
CA ASP A 13 0.47 -18.07 -14.73
C ASP A 13 1.38 -16.96 -14.18
N GLU A 14 2.64 -16.84 -14.61
CA GLU A 14 3.39 -15.57 -14.52
C GLU A 14 2.88 -14.59 -15.59
N MET A 15 1.55 -14.41 -15.60
CA MET A 15 0.92 -13.26 -16.23
C MET A 15 1.48 -12.03 -15.53
N ASN A 16 2.12 -11.18 -16.32
CA ASN A 16 2.58 -9.84 -16.01
C ASN A 16 1.47 -9.03 -15.33
N ILE A 17 1.32 -9.19 -14.01
CA ILE A 17 0.73 -8.17 -13.16
C ILE A 17 1.79 -7.07 -13.18
N SER A 18 1.70 -6.18 -14.18
CA SER A 18 2.31 -4.87 -14.09
C SER A 18 2.07 -4.42 -12.66
N SER A 19 3.14 -4.30 -11.87
CA SER A 19 3.12 -4.05 -10.43
C SER A 19 2.46 -2.70 -10.20
N ARG A 20 1.13 -2.68 -10.27
CA ARG A 20 0.32 -1.50 -10.10
C ARG A 20 0.48 -1.14 -8.64
N GLN A 21 1.36 -0.18 -8.39
CA GLN A 21 1.56 0.41 -7.08
C GLN A 21 0.18 0.73 -6.50
N GLN A 22 -0.15 0.10 -5.38
CA GLN A 22 -1.47 0.23 -4.80
C GLN A 22 -1.69 1.69 -4.40
N ARG A 23 -2.77 2.32 -4.86
CA ARG A 23 -3.08 3.72 -4.52
C ARG A 23 -4.09 3.75 -3.39
N ILE A 24 -3.74 4.42 -2.30
CA ILE A 24 -4.54 4.52 -1.09
C ILE A 24 -4.87 6.00 -0.85
N VAL A 25 -6.16 6.31 -0.69
CA VAL A 25 -6.62 7.65 -0.30
C VAL A 25 -7.16 7.57 1.12
N ILE A 26 -6.64 8.41 2.00
CA ILE A 26 -7.06 8.53 3.40
C ILE A 26 -7.75 9.88 3.56
N ILE A 27 -8.99 9.87 4.07
CA ILE A 27 -9.76 11.09 4.32
C ILE A 27 -9.74 11.36 5.84
N GLY A 28 -9.09 12.46 6.22
CA GLY A 28 -8.89 12.87 7.60
C GLY A 28 -7.45 12.65 8.08
N ASN A 29 -6.78 13.72 8.49
CA ASN A 29 -5.43 13.71 9.07
C ASN A 29 -5.45 13.97 10.59
N GLY A 30 -6.42 13.38 11.29
CA GLY A 30 -6.45 13.37 12.75
C GLY A 30 -5.52 12.31 13.34
N MET A 31 -5.55 12.13 14.67
CA MET A 31 -4.71 11.15 15.38
C MET A 31 -4.74 9.74 14.75
N VAL A 32 -5.94 9.25 14.38
CA VAL A 32 -6.11 7.91 13.79
C VAL A 32 -5.56 7.83 12.37
N GLY A 33 -5.81 8.85 11.53
CA GLY A 33 -5.34 8.89 10.15
C GLY A 33 -3.82 8.98 10.07
N HIS A 34 -3.22 9.78 10.94
CA HIS A 34 -1.76 9.90 11.06
C HIS A 34 -1.13 8.57 11.49
N HIS A 35 -1.64 7.96 12.57
CA HIS A 35 -1.15 6.66 13.05
C HIS A 35 -1.30 5.57 11.97
N PHE A 36 -2.39 5.56 11.21
CA PHE A 36 -2.58 4.59 10.14
C PHE A 36 -1.54 4.73 9.03
N VAL A 37 -1.18 5.96 8.64
CA VAL A 37 -0.09 6.21 7.67
C VAL A 37 1.24 5.67 8.19
N GLU A 38 1.57 5.89 9.46
CA GLU A 38 2.79 5.35 10.07
C GLU A 38 2.84 3.82 9.99
N GLN A 39 1.73 3.15 10.32
CA GLN A 39 1.65 1.68 10.20
C GLN A 39 1.84 1.21 8.75
N LEU A 40 1.26 1.92 7.77
CA LEU A 40 1.44 1.59 6.35
C LEU A 40 2.90 1.77 5.90
N ILE A 41 3.58 2.84 6.31
CA ILE A 41 4.99 3.06 5.99
C ILE A 41 5.86 1.93 6.59
N ASN A 42 5.54 1.47 7.80
CA ASN A 42 6.26 0.39 8.47
C ASN A 42 5.95 -1.01 7.92
N SER A 43 4.91 -1.17 7.10
CA SER A 43 4.46 -2.49 6.59
C SER A 43 5.18 -2.97 5.31
N GLU A 44 6.18 -2.22 4.82
CA GLU A 44 6.92 -2.49 3.56
C GLU A 44 6.04 -2.64 2.31
N HIS A 45 4.76 -2.25 2.37
CA HIS A 45 3.87 -2.26 1.24
C HIS A 45 4.23 -1.13 0.27
N ASN A 46 4.64 -1.50 -0.94
CA ASN A 46 4.90 -0.53 -2.01
C ASN A 46 3.57 0.06 -2.52
N CYS A 47 3.13 1.14 -1.88
CA CYS A 47 1.87 1.83 -2.17
C CYS A 47 2.12 3.34 -2.34
N HIS A 48 1.18 4.01 -2.99
CA HIS A 48 1.13 5.45 -3.12
C HIS A 48 0.00 5.96 -2.22
N ILE A 49 0.34 6.77 -1.23
CA ILE A 49 -0.62 7.24 -0.22
C ILE A 49 -0.91 8.72 -0.45
N THR A 50 -2.19 9.08 -0.55
CA THR A 50 -2.65 10.47 -0.55
C THR A 50 -3.55 10.69 0.65
N VAL A 51 -3.20 11.65 1.50
CA VAL A 51 -4.03 12.05 2.65
C VAL A 51 -4.74 13.36 2.33
N LEU A 52 -6.06 13.36 2.45
CA LEU A 52 -6.89 14.55 2.31
C LEU A 52 -7.31 15.02 3.70
N SER A 53 -6.90 16.22 4.08
CA SER A 53 -7.27 16.83 5.36
C SER A 53 -8.23 17.99 5.12
N GLY A 54 -9.29 18.07 5.93
CA GLY A 54 -10.19 19.23 5.98
C GLY A 54 -9.61 20.42 6.76
N GLU A 55 -8.49 20.21 7.45
CA GLU A 55 -7.80 21.22 8.25
C GLU A 55 -6.36 21.39 7.78
N SER A 56 -5.87 22.64 7.82
CA SER A 56 -4.48 22.97 7.48
C SER A 56 -3.46 22.59 8.56
N ARG A 57 -3.95 22.13 9.73
CA ARG A 57 -3.13 21.75 10.87
C ARG A 57 -2.72 20.29 10.78
N LEU A 58 -1.55 19.96 11.33
CA LEU A 58 -1.11 18.58 11.53
C LEU A 58 -2.06 17.85 12.48
N ALA A 59 -1.98 16.51 12.54
CA ALA A 59 -2.68 15.76 13.57
C ALA A 59 -2.26 16.25 14.96
N TYR A 60 -3.23 16.52 15.82
CA TYR A 60 -3.03 16.94 17.20
C TYR A 60 -4.05 16.26 18.10
N ASP A 61 -3.71 16.14 19.38
CA ASP A 61 -4.63 15.61 20.39
C ASP A 61 -5.70 16.64 20.71
N ARG A 62 -6.97 16.27 20.46
CA ARG A 62 -8.13 17.13 20.71
C ARG A 62 -8.66 17.01 22.14
N VAL A 63 -8.23 15.99 22.90
CA VAL A 63 -8.70 15.72 24.27
C VAL A 63 -8.35 16.89 25.20
N TYR A 64 -7.23 17.58 24.95
CA TYR A 64 -6.80 18.72 25.75
C TYR A 64 -7.47 20.06 25.38
N LEU A 65 -8.50 20.07 24.52
CA LEU A 65 -9.16 21.29 24.05
C LEU A 65 -10.54 21.54 24.69
N SER A 66 -10.94 20.72 25.67
CA SER A 66 -12.20 20.84 26.42
C SER A 66 -11.99 21.41 27.81
#